data_AF-A0A534TW37-F1
#
_entry.id   AF-A0A534TW37-F1
#
_cell.length_a   1.000
_cell.length_b   1.000
_cell.length_c   1.000
_cell.angle_alpha   90.00
_cell.angle_beta   90.00
_cell.angle_gamma   90.00
#
_symmetry.space_group_name_H-M   'P 1'
#
loop_
_entity.id
_entity.type
_entity.pdbx_description
1 polymer ?
#
loop_
_entity_poly.entity_id
_entity_poly.type
_entity_poly.pdbx_seq_one_letter_code
_entity_poly.pdbx_strand_id
1 'polypeptide(L)'
;MSERFHALVAAQVTLAVVGSAIGSPPAYAASCALPAALRVAVEERGSVAAGVALVASAPSCCGLRAGDIVRQANGTRVSRCADLEPVAAEALARGLALLLAVERDGELIAVAAMTRESEQRVLAGASERAPADRALTAPAAGGGAATGVPEHADAKRAATAPGAERAVSATEGPSSTTERAAATARVPEPRPTPRPRRAATLPARAEAPPELRQRAAAAASALARVDDAAAPGVPLVVYERRLGDAEAAIAALEFGVAAADAAVHDFIEDAVALHRTARDVRRTQLQMLGQAEVDRRGSSAGTVPYFSDSKVPDWVAAYPFLADAILEPPHETHAPFPGEASGRWSAERALELLWQRARAASSELATWSRS
;
A
#
# COMPACT_ATOMS: atom_id res chain seq x y z
N MET A 1 -29.49 -44.91 61.54
CA MET A 1 -30.76 -45.62 61.83
C MET A 1 -31.81 -45.13 60.84
N SER A 2 -32.36 -46.07 60.08
CA SER A 2 -33.64 -46.09 59.33
C SER A 2 -34.05 -44.85 58.52
N GLU A 3 -34.03 -44.91 57.19
CA GLU A 3 -34.91 -45.67 56.26
C GLU A 3 -36.22 -44.93 55.86
N ARG A 4 -36.29 -44.68 54.54
CA ARG A 4 -37.44 -44.84 53.62
C ARG A 4 -38.62 -43.86 53.74
N PHE A 5 -38.84 -43.09 52.68
CA PHE A 5 -40.07 -43.19 51.87
C PHE A 5 -39.80 -42.81 50.40
N HIS A 6 -40.21 -43.70 49.51
CA HIS A 6 -40.15 -43.60 48.05
C HIS A 6 -41.43 -42.93 47.48
N ALA A 7 -41.26 -42.03 46.52
CA ALA A 7 -42.21 -41.72 45.42
C ALA A 7 -41.41 -40.86 44.41
N LEU A 8 -40.88 -41.36 43.29
CA LEU A 8 -41.54 -41.88 42.08
C LEU A 8 -42.44 -40.83 41.38
N VAL A 9 -41.79 -39.86 40.73
CA VAL A 9 -42.35 -39.16 39.54
C VAL A 9 -41.26 -39.12 38.48
N ALA A 10 -41.31 -40.08 37.57
CA ALA A 10 -40.54 -40.06 36.34
C ALA A 10 -41.25 -39.13 35.34
N ALA A 11 -40.73 -37.91 35.18
CA ALA A 11 -41.09 -37.06 34.05
C ALA A 11 -40.03 -37.25 32.96
N GLN A 12 -40.36 -38.07 31.96
CA GLN A 12 -39.62 -38.09 30.70
C GLN A 12 -39.86 -36.76 29.99
N VAL A 13 -38.87 -35.87 30.01
CA VAL A 13 -38.81 -34.74 29.09
C VAL A 13 -38.20 -35.24 27.80
N THR A 14 -39.08 -35.65 26.89
CA THR A 14 -38.76 -35.90 25.49
C THR A 14 -38.40 -34.56 24.86
N LEU A 15 -37.11 -34.24 24.74
CA LEU A 15 -36.66 -33.08 23.98
C LEU A 15 -36.83 -33.40 22.49
N ALA A 16 -38.00 -33.05 21.95
CA ALA A 16 -38.23 -33.06 20.52
C ALA A 16 -37.38 -31.97 19.86
N VAL A 17 -36.30 -32.39 19.19
CA VAL A 17 -35.63 -31.57 18.17
C VAL A 17 -36.59 -31.48 16.99
N VAL A 18 -37.53 -30.53 17.06
CA VAL A 18 -38.22 -30.06 15.87
C VAL A 18 -37.28 -29.10 15.18
N GLY A 19 -36.70 -29.55 14.07
CA GLY A 19 -36.04 -28.67 13.11
C GLY A 19 -37.05 -27.65 12.61
N SER A 20 -37.06 -26.48 13.25
CA SER A 20 -37.71 -25.28 12.73
C SER A 20 -36.93 -24.81 11.50
N ALA A 21 -37.25 -25.40 10.35
CA ALA A 21 -37.14 -24.73 9.07
C ALA A 21 -38.16 -23.58 9.05
N ILE A 22 -37.90 -22.53 9.82
CA ILE A 22 -38.51 -21.22 9.59
C ILE A 22 -37.60 -20.58 8.57
N GLY A 23 -37.97 -20.72 7.30
CA GLY A 23 -37.41 -19.90 6.24
C GLY A 23 -37.66 -18.45 6.62
N SER A 24 -36.62 -17.75 7.06
CA SER A 24 -36.60 -16.30 6.94
C SER A 24 -36.94 -15.99 5.47
N PRO A 25 -37.87 -15.09 5.17
CA PRO A 25 -38.03 -14.62 3.81
C PRO A 25 -36.64 -14.20 3.32
N PRO A 26 -36.23 -14.53 2.08
CA PRO A 26 -34.96 -14.04 1.57
C PRO A 26 -34.99 -12.52 1.79
N ALA A 27 -34.07 -12.01 2.59
CA ALA A 27 -33.83 -10.58 2.62
C ALA A 27 -33.51 -10.25 1.17
N TYR A 28 -34.47 -9.61 0.47
CA TYR A 28 -34.31 -9.26 -0.92
C TYR A 28 -33.00 -8.49 -1.00
N ALA A 29 -31.99 -9.10 -1.62
CA ALA A 29 -30.72 -8.45 -1.87
C ALA A 29 -31.05 -7.24 -2.74
N ALA A 30 -31.00 -6.04 -2.15
CA ALA A 30 -31.24 -4.83 -2.89
C ALA A 30 -30.03 -4.64 -3.80
N SER A 31 -30.25 -4.75 -5.11
CA SER A 31 -29.24 -4.42 -6.12
C SER A 31 -29.07 -2.91 -6.17
N CYS A 32 -27.84 -2.42 -6.10
CA CYS A 32 -27.58 -0.99 -6.20
C CYS A 32 -27.84 -0.50 -7.64
N ALA A 33 -28.46 0.67 -7.77
CA ALA A 33 -28.71 1.37 -9.02
C ALA A 33 -27.45 2.13 -9.49
N LEU A 34 -26.38 1.39 -9.78
CA LEU A 34 -25.15 1.99 -10.29
C LEU A 34 -25.26 2.38 -11.77
N PRO A 35 -24.59 3.47 -12.19
CA PRO A 35 -24.55 3.84 -13.61
C PRO A 35 -24.03 2.69 -14.48
N ALA A 36 -24.77 2.37 -15.55
CA ALA A 36 -24.46 1.25 -16.46
C ALA A 36 -23.05 1.34 -17.07
N ALA A 37 -22.46 2.54 -17.11
CA ALA A 37 -21.10 2.78 -17.59
C ALA A 37 -20.01 2.05 -16.76
N LEU A 38 -20.27 1.72 -15.50
CA LEU A 38 -19.33 0.97 -14.65
C LEU A 38 -19.34 -0.54 -14.92
N ARG A 39 -20.39 -1.08 -15.55
CA ARG A 39 -20.54 -2.51 -15.86
C ARG A 39 -20.28 -3.44 -14.67
N VAL A 40 -20.68 -3.03 -13.47
CA VAL A 40 -20.64 -3.82 -12.24
C VAL A 40 -22.03 -3.92 -11.63
N ALA A 41 -22.37 -5.10 -11.14
CA ALA A 41 -23.56 -5.36 -10.34
C ALA A 41 -23.16 -5.57 -8.89
N VAL A 42 -23.80 -4.81 -8.01
CA VAL A 42 -23.47 -4.71 -6.60
C VAL A 42 -24.73 -4.94 -5.79
N GLU A 43 -24.66 -5.78 -4.76
CA GLU A 43 -25.79 -6.12 -3.90
C GLU A 43 -25.49 -5.82 -2.43
N GLU A 44 -26.49 -5.28 -1.74
CA GLU A 44 -26.44 -5.07 -0.30
C GLU A 44 -26.63 -6.39 0.45
N ARG A 45 -25.65 -6.80 1.27
CA ARG A 45 -25.78 -7.97 2.16
C ARG A 45 -26.19 -7.53 3.56
N GLY A 46 -27.40 -7.88 3.99
CA GLY A 46 -28.01 -7.40 5.24
C GLY A 46 -27.46 -7.98 6.55
N SER A 47 -26.15 -7.90 6.83
CA SER A 47 -25.61 -8.21 8.17
C SER A 47 -25.04 -6.98 8.88
N VAL A 48 -24.98 -6.99 10.21
CA VAL A 48 -24.65 -5.83 11.06
C VAL A 48 -23.18 -5.35 10.91
N ALA A 49 -22.35 -6.09 10.17
CA ALA A 49 -20.98 -5.72 9.78
C ALA A 49 -20.85 -5.28 8.30
N ALA A 50 -21.95 -5.00 7.61
CA ALA A 50 -22.02 -4.99 6.15
C ALA A 50 -21.43 -3.75 5.48
N GLY A 51 -20.52 -4.01 4.55
CA GLY A 51 -20.36 -3.22 3.33
C GLY A 51 -21.21 -3.81 2.22
N VAL A 52 -21.06 -3.27 1.01
CA VAL A 52 -21.85 -3.71 -0.14
C VAL A 52 -21.02 -4.68 -0.98
N ALA A 53 -21.57 -5.84 -1.33
CA ALA A 53 -20.81 -6.91 -2.00
C ALA A 53 -20.96 -6.84 -3.53
N LEU A 54 -19.87 -7.05 -4.25
CA LEU A 54 -19.89 -7.23 -5.70
C LEU A 54 -20.39 -8.64 -6.02
N VAL A 55 -21.42 -8.72 -6.84
CA VAL A 55 -22.05 -10.00 -7.20
C VAL A 55 -21.73 -10.40 -8.63
N ALA A 56 -21.55 -9.43 -9.52
CA ALA A 56 -20.98 -9.67 -10.83
C ALA A 56 -20.17 -8.45 -11.29
N SER A 57 -18.95 -8.68 -11.77
CA SER A 57 -18.22 -7.72 -12.58
C SER A 57 -18.16 -8.24 -14.00
N ALA A 58 -18.33 -7.37 -15.00
CA ALA A 58 -17.93 -7.72 -16.35
C ALA A 58 -16.45 -8.15 -16.30
N PRO A 59 -16.06 -9.29 -16.91
CA PRO A 59 -14.69 -9.77 -16.84
C PRO A 59 -13.79 -8.66 -17.38
N SER A 60 -12.82 -8.23 -16.58
CA SER A 60 -11.73 -7.29 -16.89
C SER A 60 -11.93 -5.78 -16.73
N CYS A 61 -13.08 -5.22 -16.30
CA CYS A 61 -13.04 -3.81 -15.89
C CYS A 61 -12.36 -3.71 -14.53
N CYS A 62 -11.21 -3.03 -14.54
CA CYS A 62 -10.81 -2.22 -13.40
C CYS A 62 -10.38 -3.05 -12.17
N GLY A 63 -10.06 -4.34 -12.34
CA GLY A 63 -9.50 -5.19 -11.28
C GLY A 63 -10.49 -5.69 -10.21
N LEU A 64 -11.78 -5.38 -10.37
CA LEU A 64 -12.86 -5.82 -9.49
C LEU A 64 -13.26 -7.28 -9.74
N ARG A 65 -13.46 -8.05 -8.67
CA ARG A 65 -13.86 -9.46 -8.71
C ARG A 65 -15.21 -9.65 -8.01
N ALA A 66 -15.98 -10.61 -8.48
CA ALA A 66 -17.15 -11.08 -7.74
C ALA A 66 -16.70 -11.58 -6.37
N GLY A 67 -17.41 -11.18 -5.31
CA GLY A 67 -17.06 -11.44 -3.92
C GLY A 67 -16.33 -10.30 -3.21
N ASP A 68 -15.83 -9.30 -3.93
CA ASP A 68 -15.25 -8.09 -3.32
C ASP A 68 -16.29 -7.35 -2.47
N ILE A 69 -15.92 -6.86 -1.28
CA ILE A 69 -16.81 -6.08 -0.42
C ILE A 69 -16.37 -4.62 -0.44
N VAL A 70 -17.18 -3.72 -1.00
CA VAL A 70 -16.92 -2.29 -0.99
C VAL A 70 -17.10 -1.75 0.43
N ARG A 71 -16.03 -1.19 0.98
CA ARG A 71 -16.01 -0.55 2.31
C ARG A 71 -16.01 0.97 2.21
N GLN A 72 -15.48 1.53 1.13
CA GLN A 72 -15.37 2.97 0.92
C GLN A 72 -15.38 3.31 -0.58
N ALA A 73 -15.93 4.47 -0.92
CA ALA A 73 -15.93 5.03 -2.27
C ALA A 73 -15.59 6.54 -2.21
N ASN A 74 -14.54 6.98 -2.92
CA ASN A 74 -14.07 8.37 -2.97
C ASN A 74 -14.01 9.09 -1.60
N GLY A 75 -13.55 8.39 -0.56
CA GLY A 75 -13.49 8.94 0.80
C GLY A 75 -14.73 8.63 1.66
N THR A 76 -15.88 8.34 1.06
CA THR A 76 -17.14 8.06 1.77
C THR A 76 -17.22 6.59 2.18
N ARG A 77 -17.48 6.31 3.47
CA ARG A 77 -17.74 4.95 3.94
C ARG A 77 -19.02 4.41 3.31
N VAL A 78 -18.95 3.18 2.81
CA VAL A 78 -20.07 2.52 2.14
C VAL A 78 -20.54 1.36 2.99
N SER A 79 -21.77 1.48 3.50
CA SER A 79 -22.44 0.44 4.27
C SER A 79 -23.67 -0.11 3.54
N ARG A 80 -24.29 0.71 2.69
CA ARG A 80 -25.51 0.40 1.94
C ARG A 80 -25.43 0.91 0.51
N CYS A 81 -26.33 0.42 -0.36
CA CYS A 81 -26.41 0.94 -1.73
C CYS A 81 -26.64 2.46 -1.78
N ALA A 82 -27.46 2.97 -0.85
CA ALA A 82 -27.75 4.40 -0.74
C ALA A 82 -26.51 5.28 -0.46
N ASP A 83 -25.43 4.71 0.08
CA ASP A 83 -24.16 5.42 0.28
C ASP A 83 -23.32 5.45 -1.01
N LEU A 84 -23.32 4.35 -1.76
CA LEU A 84 -22.47 4.14 -2.94
C LEU A 84 -23.03 4.84 -4.19
N GLU A 85 -24.33 4.75 -4.41
CA GLU A 85 -25.02 5.30 -5.59
C GLU A 85 -24.76 6.79 -5.84
N PRO A 86 -24.94 7.71 -4.86
CA PRO A 86 -24.71 9.13 -5.09
C PRO A 86 -23.24 9.44 -5.38
N VAL A 87 -22.32 8.77 -4.69
CA VAL A 87 -20.87 8.95 -4.88
C VAL A 87 -20.44 8.49 -6.27
N ALA A 88 -20.95 7.34 -6.72
CA ALA A 88 -20.70 6.82 -8.06
C ALA A 88 -21.28 7.76 -9.13
N ALA A 89 -22.52 8.21 -8.96
CA ALA A 89 -23.17 9.13 -9.89
C ALA A 89 -22.42 10.46 -10.01
N GLU A 90 -22.02 11.08 -8.89
CA GLU A 90 -21.28 12.33 -8.87
C GLU A 90 -19.91 12.21 -9.54
N ALA A 91 -19.15 11.16 -9.20
CA ALA A 91 -17.82 10.92 -9.77
C ALA A 91 -17.88 10.80 -11.30
N LEU A 92 -18.81 10.00 -11.80
CA LEU A 92 -18.95 9.77 -13.23
C LEU A 92 -19.53 10.98 -13.98
N ALA A 93 -20.46 11.73 -13.38
CA ALA A 93 -20.98 12.96 -13.96
C ALA A 93 -19.87 14.01 -14.16
N ARG A 94 -18.85 14.01 -13.30
CA ARG A 94 -17.65 14.85 -13.43
C ARG A 94 -16.57 14.24 -14.33
N GLY A 95 -16.80 13.06 -14.92
CA GLY A 95 -15.83 12.33 -15.72
C GLY A 95 -14.62 11.81 -14.92
N LEU A 96 -14.73 11.74 -13.59
CA LEU A 96 -13.68 11.27 -12.69
C LEU A 96 -13.73 9.74 -12.53
N ALA A 97 -12.62 9.18 -12.07
CA ALA A 97 -12.58 7.79 -11.64
C ALA A 97 -13.28 7.64 -10.27
N LEU A 98 -13.97 6.51 -10.09
CA LEU A 98 -14.50 6.06 -8.81
C LEU A 98 -13.44 5.21 -8.11
N LEU A 99 -12.83 5.76 -7.06
CA LEU A 99 -11.88 5.06 -6.21
C LEU A 99 -12.63 4.27 -5.14
N LEU A 100 -12.43 2.96 -5.12
CA LEU A 100 -13.06 2.03 -4.21
C LEU A 100 -12.00 1.43 -3.28
N ALA A 101 -12.30 1.36 -1.99
CA ALA A 101 -11.61 0.46 -1.08
C ALA A 101 -12.45 -0.80 -0.95
N VAL A 102 -11.93 -1.92 -1.46
CA VAL A 102 -12.60 -3.22 -1.45
C VAL A 102 -11.88 -4.18 -0.52
N GLU A 103 -12.63 -4.94 0.26
CA GLU A 103 -12.11 -6.06 1.03
C GLU A 103 -12.22 -7.33 0.19
N ARG A 104 -11.08 -8.00 -0.01
CA ARG A 104 -10.96 -9.26 -0.74
C ARG A 104 -10.13 -10.20 0.11
N ASP A 105 -10.68 -11.38 0.42
CA ASP A 105 -9.99 -12.39 1.24
C ASP A 105 -9.49 -11.85 2.60
N GLY A 106 -10.19 -10.85 3.17
CA GLY A 106 -9.85 -10.18 4.42
C GLY A 106 -8.82 -9.05 4.31
N GLU A 107 -8.31 -8.75 3.12
CA GLU A 107 -7.37 -7.66 2.85
C GLU A 107 -8.07 -6.47 2.17
N LEU A 108 -7.73 -5.25 2.57
CA LEU A 108 -8.25 -4.03 1.96
C LEU A 108 -7.40 -3.59 0.77
N ILE A 109 -7.99 -3.56 -0.42
CA ILE A 109 -7.34 -3.23 -1.70
C ILE A 109 -7.97 -1.96 -2.27
N ALA A 110 -7.15 -1.05 -2.79
CA ALA A 110 -7.63 0.14 -3.52
C ALA A 110 -7.81 -0.17 -5.01
N VAL A 111 -8.97 0.18 -5.56
CA VAL A 111 -9.36 -0.11 -6.94
C VAL A 111 -9.95 1.13 -7.59
N ALA A 112 -9.46 1.50 -8.78
CA ALA A 112 -10.00 2.62 -9.55
C ALA A 112 -10.91 2.13 -10.68
N ALA A 113 -12.22 2.36 -10.55
CA ALA A 113 -13.19 2.07 -11.59
C ALA A 113 -13.48 3.33 -12.40
N MET A 114 -13.38 3.24 -13.73
CA MET A 114 -13.65 4.38 -14.63
C MET A 114 -14.38 3.92 -15.88
N THR A 115 -15.07 4.84 -16.54
CA THR A 115 -15.66 4.55 -17.85
C THR A 115 -14.56 4.41 -18.89
N ARG A 116 -14.81 3.64 -19.96
CA ARG A 116 -13.89 3.52 -21.10
C ARG A 116 -13.55 4.89 -21.72
N GLU A 117 -14.48 5.83 -21.68
CA GLU A 117 -14.27 7.19 -22.17
C GLU A 117 -13.32 7.97 -21.26
N SER A 118 -13.51 7.91 -19.94
CA SER A 118 -12.58 8.50 -18.98
C SER A 118 -11.20 7.86 -19.04
N GLU A 119 -11.13 6.53 -19.22
CA GLU A 119 -9.88 5.81 -19.43
C GLU A 119 -9.15 6.32 -20.68
N GLN A 120 -9.86 6.46 -21.80
CA GLN A 120 -9.30 7.02 -23.03
C GLN A 120 -8.83 8.46 -22.86
N ARG A 121 -9.55 9.31 -22.11
CA ARG A 121 -9.10 10.69 -21.82
C ARG A 121 -7.87 10.71 -20.93
N VAL A 122 -7.78 9.83 -19.94
CA VAL A 122 -6.58 9.71 -19.09
C VAL A 122 -5.39 9.23 -19.89
N LEU A 123 -5.58 8.22 -20.76
CA LEU A 123 -4.54 7.72 -21.66
C LEU A 123 -4.12 8.76 -22.71
N ALA A 124 -5.07 9.50 -23.29
CA ALA A 124 -4.81 10.57 -24.24
C ALA A 124 -4.08 11.75 -23.58
N GLY A 125 -4.52 12.19 -22.40
CA GLY A 125 -3.84 13.25 -21.64
C GLY A 125 -2.48 12.84 -21.08
N ALA A 126 -2.25 11.53 -20.86
CA ALA A 126 -0.92 10.99 -20.58
C ALA A 126 -0.01 10.97 -21.83
N SER A 127 -0.59 10.84 -23.02
CA SER A 127 0.13 10.88 -24.30
C SER A 127 0.42 12.30 -24.78
N GLU A 128 -0.46 13.28 -24.52
CA GLU A 128 -0.28 14.69 -24.92
C GLU A 128 0.75 15.44 -24.06
N ARG A 129 1.10 14.91 -22.88
CA ARG A 129 2.17 15.44 -22.00
C ARG A 129 3.52 14.74 -22.20
N ALA A 130 3.66 13.85 -23.19
CA ALA A 130 4.96 13.43 -23.65
C ALA A 130 5.57 14.56 -24.49
N PRO A 131 6.78 15.06 -24.21
CA PRO A 131 7.38 16.11 -25.01
C PRO A 131 7.62 15.59 -26.44
N ALA A 132 6.96 16.23 -27.41
CA ALA A 132 7.31 16.15 -28.81
C ALA A 132 8.66 16.87 -29.01
N ASP A 133 9.76 16.16 -28.76
CA ASP A 133 11.10 16.68 -29.02
C ASP A 133 11.97 15.63 -29.72
N ARG A 134 11.73 15.48 -31.02
CA ARG A 134 12.72 15.37 -32.11
C ARG A 134 12.09 14.78 -33.38
N ALA A 135 11.57 15.66 -34.22
CA ALA A 135 11.64 15.47 -35.66
C ALA A 135 12.83 16.29 -36.18
N LEU A 136 14.02 15.68 -36.14
CA LEU A 136 15.20 16.13 -36.88
C LEU A 136 15.66 14.94 -37.72
N THR A 137 15.23 14.99 -38.98
CA THR A 137 15.87 14.46 -40.19
C THR A 137 16.99 13.42 -40.02
N ALA A 138 16.73 12.20 -40.48
CA ALA A 138 17.75 11.26 -40.96
C ALA A 138 17.58 11.08 -42.48
N PRO A 139 18.66 11.09 -43.29
CA PRO A 139 18.59 10.80 -44.71
C PRO A 139 18.50 9.29 -44.98
N ALA A 140 17.91 8.97 -46.13
CA ALA A 140 17.70 7.63 -46.65
C ALA A 140 18.97 7.01 -47.24
N ALA A 141 19.15 5.71 -46.98
CA ALA A 141 19.76 4.65 -47.81
C ALA A 141 19.95 3.43 -46.88
N GLY A 142 19.72 2.17 -47.23
CA GLY A 142 19.37 1.47 -48.46
C GLY A 142 19.13 0.00 -48.05
N GLY A 143 18.39 -0.73 -48.87
CA GLY A 143 17.80 -2.04 -48.53
C GLY A 143 18.77 -3.23 -48.38
N GLY A 144 18.18 -4.36 -48.03
CA GLY A 144 18.82 -5.67 -48.04
C GLY A 144 17.99 -6.72 -47.30
N ALA A 145 17.25 -7.53 -48.06
CA ALA A 145 16.40 -8.63 -47.60
C ALA A 145 17.19 -9.91 -47.27
N ALA A 146 16.65 -10.74 -46.35
CA ALA A 146 16.62 -12.22 -46.39
C ALA A 146 16.07 -12.74 -45.03
N THR A 147 14.84 -13.24 -44.93
CA THR A 147 14.42 -14.67 -44.99
C THR A 147 15.24 -15.64 -44.13
N GLY A 148 14.56 -16.32 -43.19
CA GLY A 148 15.06 -17.54 -42.54
C GLY A 148 14.29 -17.98 -41.30
N VAL A 149 13.17 -18.69 -41.51
CA VAL A 149 12.52 -19.62 -40.55
C VAL A 149 13.18 -20.99 -40.73
N PRO A 150 13.37 -21.80 -39.66
CA PRO A 150 12.54 -23.00 -39.41
C PRO A 150 12.12 -23.10 -37.92
N GLU A 151 10.94 -23.59 -37.53
CA GLU A 151 10.30 -24.92 -37.71
C GLU A 151 10.62 -25.92 -36.58
N HIS A 152 9.54 -26.30 -35.89
CA HIS A 152 9.21 -27.48 -35.08
C HIS A 152 10.27 -28.31 -34.31
N ALA A 153 9.93 -28.57 -33.03
CA ALA A 153 9.87 -29.95 -32.52
C ALA A 153 8.83 -30.11 -31.39
N ASP A 154 7.96 -31.10 -31.60
CA ASP A 154 7.00 -31.70 -30.67
C ASP A 154 7.65 -32.44 -29.49
N ALA A 155 6.95 -32.46 -28.33
CA ALA A 155 6.82 -33.64 -27.45
C ALA A 155 5.71 -33.36 -26.40
N LYS A 156 4.49 -33.87 -26.57
CA LYS A 156 3.98 -35.21 -26.20
C LYS A 156 3.53 -35.35 -24.73
N ARG A 157 2.24 -35.66 -24.60
CA ARG A 157 1.39 -35.99 -23.43
C ARG A 157 1.95 -37.05 -22.45
N ALA A 158 1.57 -36.91 -21.18
CA ALA A 158 0.81 -37.89 -20.34
C ALA A 158 0.48 -37.19 -18.98
N ALA A 159 -0.76 -36.89 -18.60
CA ALA A 159 -1.76 -37.76 -17.95
C ALA A 159 -1.22 -38.62 -16.79
N THR A 160 -1.67 -38.37 -15.55
CA THR A 160 -2.25 -39.34 -14.56
C THR A 160 -2.30 -38.71 -13.15
N ALA A 161 -3.52 -38.50 -12.62
CA ALA A 161 -3.88 -38.64 -11.19
C ALA A 161 -4.51 -40.05 -11.02
N PRO A 162 -4.90 -40.60 -9.84
CA PRO A 162 -5.00 -40.03 -8.48
C PRO A 162 -4.59 -41.01 -7.33
N GLY A 163 -4.76 -40.59 -6.06
CA GLY A 163 -4.79 -41.46 -4.86
C GLY A 163 -4.50 -40.65 -3.59
N ALA A 164 -5.44 -40.27 -2.73
CA ALA A 164 -6.27 -41.04 -1.80
C ALA A 164 -5.47 -41.71 -0.67
N GLU A 165 -5.54 -41.11 0.54
CA GLU A 165 -5.48 -41.70 1.91
C GLU A 165 -5.29 -40.50 2.88
N ARG A 166 -6.28 -39.98 3.59
CA ARG A 166 -7.06 -40.53 4.73
C ARG A 166 -6.18 -41.23 5.78
N ALA A 167 -5.65 -40.44 6.71
CA ALA A 167 -5.33 -40.91 8.06
C ALA A 167 -5.94 -39.95 9.08
N VAL A 168 -7.03 -40.42 9.68
CA VAL A 168 -7.64 -39.90 10.90
C VAL A 168 -6.73 -40.31 12.05
N SER A 169 -6.38 -39.39 12.94
CA SER A 169 -5.98 -39.73 14.29
C SER A 169 -6.51 -38.66 15.23
N ALA A 170 -7.66 -38.99 15.81
CA ALA A 170 -8.08 -38.46 17.09
C ALA A 170 -7.13 -39.04 18.16
N THR A 171 -6.63 -38.21 19.05
CA THR A 171 -6.26 -38.67 20.39
C THR A 171 -6.63 -37.57 21.37
N GLU A 172 -7.40 -38.00 22.34
CA GLU A 172 -8.03 -37.26 23.41
C GLU A 172 -7.03 -36.48 24.27
N GLY A 173 -7.48 -35.33 24.79
CA GLY A 173 -6.88 -34.74 25.98
C GLY A 173 -7.03 -35.68 27.18
N PRO A 174 -6.30 -35.41 28.27
CA PRO A 174 -6.99 -34.62 29.28
C PRO A 174 -6.10 -33.66 30.08
N SER A 175 -6.81 -32.81 30.83
CA SER A 175 -6.41 -32.24 32.11
C SER A 175 -5.47 -31.04 32.12
N SER A 176 -6.13 -29.88 32.12
CA SER A 176 -6.09 -28.91 33.23
C SER A 176 -4.97 -29.08 34.25
N THR A 177 -3.94 -28.25 34.12
CA THR A 177 -3.19 -27.75 35.28
C THR A 177 -3.08 -26.24 35.14
N THR A 178 -3.70 -25.54 36.08
CA THR A 178 -3.67 -24.08 36.23
C THR A 178 -2.28 -23.68 36.70
N GLU A 179 -1.30 -23.73 35.80
CA GLU A 179 0.04 -23.23 36.06
C GLU A 179 0.04 -21.72 35.79
N ARG A 180 -0.05 -20.98 36.90
CA ARG A 180 0.12 -19.53 36.96
C ARG A 180 1.57 -19.22 36.61
N ALA A 181 1.89 -19.26 35.32
CA ALA A 181 3.15 -18.77 34.79
C ALA A 181 3.23 -17.28 35.14
N ALA A 182 4.10 -16.96 36.10
CA ALA A 182 4.64 -15.62 36.22
C ALA A 182 5.25 -15.30 34.86
N ALA A 183 4.54 -14.49 34.07
CA ALA A 183 5.07 -13.91 32.85
C ALA A 183 6.24 -13.04 33.30
N THR A 184 7.44 -13.63 33.37
CA THR A 184 8.68 -12.89 33.28
C THR A 184 8.56 -12.08 32.01
N ALA A 185 8.22 -10.80 32.17
CA ALA A 185 8.24 -9.83 31.10
C ALA A 185 9.63 -9.95 30.49
N ARG A 186 9.71 -10.58 29.31
CA ARG A 186 10.97 -10.66 28.58
C ARG A 186 11.36 -9.21 28.36
N VAL A 187 12.45 -8.79 28.99
CA VAL A 187 13.08 -7.50 28.72
C VAL A 187 13.24 -7.44 27.21
N PRO A 188 12.60 -6.49 26.51
CA PRO A 188 12.73 -6.37 25.07
C PRO A 188 14.21 -6.30 24.73
N GLU A 189 14.68 -7.14 23.81
CA GLU A 189 16.05 -7.01 23.33
C GLU A 189 16.27 -5.57 22.85
N PRO A 190 17.40 -4.94 23.22
CA PRO A 190 17.67 -3.57 22.80
C PRO A 190 17.65 -3.52 21.29
N ARG A 191 16.76 -2.68 20.72
CA ARG A 191 16.70 -2.49 19.26
C ARG A 191 18.08 -2.04 18.79
N PRO A 192 18.59 -2.60 17.67
CA PRO A 192 19.82 -2.12 17.08
C PRO A 192 19.66 -0.63 16.79
N THR A 193 20.52 0.19 17.40
CA THR A 193 20.51 1.64 17.19
C THR A 193 20.75 1.92 15.71
N PRO A 194 19.82 2.59 15.02
CA PRO A 194 20.02 3.00 13.63
C PRO A 194 21.28 3.85 13.54
N ARG A 195 22.19 3.49 12.64
CA ARG A 195 23.39 4.29 12.41
C ARG A 195 23.04 5.51 11.55
N PRO A 196 23.62 6.68 11.84
CA PRO A 196 23.50 7.84 10.96
C PRO A 196 23.93 7.46 9.55
N ARG A 197 23.07 7.75 8.58
CA ARG A 197 23.41 7.51 7.18
C ARG A 197 24.43 8.57 6.76
N ARG A 198 25.63 8.13 6.41
CA ARG A 198 26.66 9.01 5.86
C ARG A 198 26.27 9.33 4.42
N ALA A 199 26.11 10.61 4.10
CA ALA A 199 25.86 11.04 2.73
C ALA A 199 27.02 10.60 1.83
N ALA A 200 26.71 9.84 0.80
CA ALA A 200 27.64 9.52 -0.27
C ALA A 200 28.07 10.80 -1.01
N THR A 201 29.28 10.79 -1.56
CA THR A 201 29.85 11.92 -2.29
C THR A 201 30.17 11.49 -3.71
N LEU A 202 29.79 12.32 -4.69
CA LEU A 202 30.13 12.06 -6.08
C LEU A 202 31.66 12.08 -6.29
N PRO A 203 32.21 11.19 -7.13
CA PRO A 203 33.63 11.18 -7.44
C PRO A 203 34.03 12.41 -8.28
N ALA A 204 35.34 12.67 -8.40
CA ALA A 204 35.82 13.75 -9.25
C ALA A 204 35.42 13.48 -10.72
N ARG A 205 34.82 14.46 -11.37
CA ARG A 205 34.21 14.27 -12.69
C ARG A 205 35.21 13.90 -13.78
N ALA A 206 36.45 14.37 -13.66
CA ALA A 206 37.56 14.05 -14.56
C ALA A 206 37.91 12.55 -14.56
N GLU A 207 37.55 11.82 -13.51
CA GLU A 207 37.80 10.38 -13.35
C GLU A 207 36.65 9.53 -13.93
N ALA A 208 35.53 10.15 -14.30
CA ALA A 208 34.33 9.44 -14.73
C ALA A 208 34.27 9.24 -16.25
N PRO A 209 34.18 8.00 -16.74
CA PRO A 209 34.02 7.73 -18.18
C PRO A 209 32.69 8.32 -18.71
N PRO A 210 32.61 8.65 -20.01
CA PRO A 210 31.41 9.25 -20.60
C PRO A 210 30.15 8.41 -20.40
N GLU A 211 30.26 7.07 -20.42
CA GLU A 211 29.15 6.15 -20.20
C GLU A 211 28.60 6.23 -18.76
N LEU A 212 29.47 6.43 -17.76
CA LEU A 212 29.04 6.64 -16.38
C LEU A 212 28.29 7.97 -16.24
N ARG A 213 28.78 9.04 -16.89
CA ARG A 213 28.10 10.34 -16.90
C ARG A 213 26.73 10.27 -17.57
N GLN A 214 26.61 9.50 -18.66
CA GLN A 214 25.33 9.27 -19.33
C GLN A 214 24.32 8.53 -18.43
N ARG A 215 24.77 7.47 -17.72
CA ARG A 215 23.94 6.76 -16.74
C ARG A 215 23.52 7.66 -15.58
N ALA A 216 24.43 8.46 -15.03
CA ALA A 216 24.10 9.44 -13.99
C ALA A 216 23.09 10.49 -14.46
N ALA A 217 23.21 10.98 -15.70
CA ALA A 217 22.22 11.90 -16.28
C ALA A 217 20.83 11.26 -16.41
N ALA A 218 20.76 9.99 -16.81
CA ALA A 218 19.51 9.24 -16.88
C ALA A 218 18.89 9.03 -15.48
N ALA A 219 19.71 8.70 -14.48
CA ALA A 219 19.26 8.59 -13.09
C ALA A 219 18.75 9.92 -12.54
N ALA A 220 19.46 11.03 -12.79
CA ALA A 220 19.03 12.37 -12.40
C ALA A 220 17.68 12.75 -13.03
N SER A 221 17.48 12.41 -14.31
CA SER A 221 16.20 12.62 -14.99
C SER A 221 15.07 11.77 -14.39
N ALA A 222 15.36 10.52 -13.99
CA ALA A 222 14.37 9.68 -13.30
C ALA A 222 13.98 10.27 -11.95
N LEU A 223 14.94 10.73 -11.15
CA LEU A 223 14.70 11.38 -9.85
C LEU A 223 13.92 12.70 -9.99
N ALA A 224 14.23 13.53 -10.99
CA ALA A 224 13.51 14.78 -11.23
C ALA A 224 12.01 14.56 -11.46
N ARG A 225 11.61 13.45 -12.10
CA ARG A 225 10.18 13.10 -12.26
C ARG A 225 9.49 12.73 -10.94
N VAL A 226 10.25 12.24 -9.96
CA VAL A 226 9.75 12.00 -8.58
C VAL A 226 9.64 13.33 -7.83
N ASP A 227 10.63 14.22 -8.01
CA ASP A 227 10.65 15.55 -7.42
C ASP A 227 9.42 16.37 -7.82
N ASP A 228 8.99 16.29 -9.08
CA ASP A 228 7.76 16.95 -9.56
C ASP A 228 6.48 16.45 -8.84
N ALA A 229 6.50 15.22 -8.33
CA ALA A 229 5.41 14.62 -7.56
C ALA A 229 5.59 14.77 -6.03
N ALA A 230 6.73 15.28 -5.58
CA ALA A 230 7.11 15.43 -4.18
C ALA A 230 6.53 16.72 -3.57
N ALA A 231 5.20 16.81 -3.52
CA ALA A 231 4.48 17.96 -3.00
C ALA A 231 3.29 17.56 -2.11
N PRO A 232 2.92 18.37 -1.10
CA PRO A 232 1.84 18.03 -0.17
C PRO A 232 0.49 17.77 -0.86
N GLY A 233 0.19 18.50 -1.94
CA GLY A 233 -1.07 18.40 -2.68
C GLY A 233 -1.17 17.23 -3.66
N VAL A 234 -0.07 16.52 -3.94
CA VAL A 234 -0.07 15.39 -4.89
C VAL A 234 -0.55 14.13 -4.16
N PRO A 235 -1.57 13.38 -4.61
CA PRO A 235 -2.03 12.18 -3.91
C PRO A 235 -0.90 11.15 -3.66
N LEU A 236 -0.89 10.49 -2.50
CA LEU A 236 0.18 9.54 -2.12
C LEU A 236 0.36 8.43 -3.17
N VAL A 237 -0.73 7.87 -3.71
CA VAL A 237 -0.67 6.83 -4.76
C VAL A 237 0.06 7.31 -6.02
N VAL A 238 -0.10 8.59 -6.39
CA VAL A 238 0.60 9.18 -7.54
C VAL A 238 2.09 9.30 -7.24
N TYR A 239 2.44 9.78 -6.04
CA TYR A 239 3.83 9.87 -5.59
C TYR A 239 4.51 8.50 -5.55
N GLU A 240 3.85 7.49 -4.99
CA GLU A 240 4.35 6.11 -4.90
C GLU A 240 4.58 5.48 -6.25
N ARG A 241 3.64 5.66 -7.18
CA ARG A 241 3.80 5.19 -8.55
C ARG A 241 5.02 5.83 -9.22
N ARG A 242 5.19 7.15 -9.08
CA ARG A 242 6.35 7.85 -9.65
C ARG A 242 7.67 7.38 -9.05
N LEU A 243 7.71 7.17 -7.74
CA LEU A 243 8.87 6.60 -7.07
C LEU A 243 9.19 5.19 -7.60
N GLY A 244 8.19 4.31 -7.72
CA GLY A 244 8.37 2.97 -8.30
C GLY A 244 8.85 2.99 -9.75
N ASP A 245 8.28 3.87 -10.59
CA ASP A 245 8.72 4.06 -11.98
C ASP A 245 10.19 4.52 -12.05
N ALA A 246 10.62 5.41 -11.15
CA ALA A 246 11.99 5.90 -11.09
C ALA A 246 12.97 4.85 -10.57
N GLU A 247 12.60 4.08 -9.54
CA GLU A 247 13.39 2.95 -9.04
C GLU A 247 13.60 1.90 -10.12
N ALA A 248 12.56 1.54 -10.86
CA ALA A 248 12.67 0.60 -11.98
C ALA A 248 13.58 1.14 -13.10
N ALA A 249 13.46 2.44 -13.43
CA ALA A 249 14.32 3.07 -14.42
C ALA A 249 15.79 3.12 -13.97
N ILE A 250 16.06 3.41 -12.70
CA ILE A 250 17.41 3.45 -12.12
C ILE A 250 18.02 2.05 -12.05
N ALA A 251 17.25 1.04 -11.65
CA ALA A 251 17.71 -0.35 -11.60
C ALA A 251 18.10 -0.89 -12.98
N ALA A 252 17.51 -0.37 -14.06
CA ALA A 252 17.88 -0.71 -15.44
C ALA A 252 19.18 -0.03 -15.92
N LEU A 253 19.68 0.98 -15.20
CA LEU A 253 20.97 1.61 -15.48
C LEU A 253 22.05 0.73 -14.85
N GLU A 254 22.53 -0.28 -15.58
CA GLU A 254 23.59 -1.17 -15.07
C GLU A 254 24.81 -0.36 -14.65
N PHE A 255 25.13 -0.33 -13.34
CA PHE A 255 26.36 0.29 -12.80
C PHE A 255 27.47 -0.77 -12.73
N GLY A 256 28.69 -0.37 -13.12
CA GLY A 256 29.85 -1.26 -13.08
C GLY A 256 30.37 -1.46 -11.66
N VAL A 257 31.41 -2.28 -11.52
CA VAL A 257 32.09 -2.54 -10.22
C VAL A 257 33.25 -1.59 -9.94
N ALA A 258 33.56 -0.67 -10.85
CA ALA A 258 34.62 0.31 -10.66
C ALA A 258 34.26 1.26 -9.50
N ALA A 259 35.27 1.78 -8.79
CA ALA A 259 35.06 2.64 -7.62
C ALA A 259 34.21 3.89 -7.94
N ALA A 260 34.39 4.48 -9.13
CA ALA A 260 33.58 5.61 -9.59
C ALA A 260 32.11 5.22 -9.83
N ASP A 261 31.85 4.06 -10.44
CA ASP A 261 30.49 3.53 -10.64
C ASP A 261 29.81 3.28 -9.29
N ALA A 262 30.51 2.63 -8.34
CA ALA A 262 29.99 2.38 -6.99
C ALA A 262 29.67 3.69 -6.25
N ALA A 263 30.56 4.69 -6.31
CA ALA A 263 30.33 5.98 -5.66
C ALA A 263 29.11 6.73 -6.23
N VAL A 264 28.91 6.69 -7.54
CA VAL A 264 27.72 7.27 -8.19
C VAL A 264 26.45 6.49 -7.83
N HIS A 265 26.51 5.16 -7.83
CA HIS A 265 25.39 4.31 -7.44
C HIS A 265 24.99 4.54 -5.98
N ASP A 266 25.95 4.61 -5.05
CA ASP A 266 25.70 4.88 -3.63
C ASP A 266 25.05 6.27 -3.44
N PHE A 267 25.49 7.27 -4.21
CA PHE A 267 24.87 8.60 -4.20
C PHE A 267 23.42 8.56 -4.68
N ILE A 268 23.13 7.80 -5.75
CA ILE A 268 21.76 7.62 -6.25
C ILE A 268 20.90 6.89 -5.22
N GLU A 269 21.40 5.83 -4.60
CA GLU A 269 20.66 5.09 -3.56
C GLU A 269 20.37 5.96 -2.32
N ASP A 270 21.28 6.87 -1.96
CA ASP A 270 21.01 7.87 -0.91
C ASP A 270 19.87 8.82 -1.28
N ALA A 271 19.83 9.31 -2.53
CA ALA A 271 18.73 10.14 -3.02
C ALA A 271 17.39 9.39 -3.05
N VAL A 272 17.39 8.15 -3.53
CA VAL A 272 16.19 7.28 -3.53
C VAL A 272 15.74 6.98 -2.10
N ALA A 273 16.67 6.76 -1.17
CA ALA A 273 16.35 6.50 0.24
C ALA A 273 15.65 7.70 0.92
N LEU A 274 15.96 8.94 0.53
CA LEU A 274 15.22 10.12 1.00
C LEU A 274 13.74 10.08 0.55
N HIS A 275 13.48 9.70 -0.71
CA HIS A 275 12.10 9.55 -1.20
C HIS A 275 11.36 8.37 -0.57
N ARG A 276 12.02 7.22 -0.38
CA ARG A 276 11.46 6.07 0.34
C ARG A 276 11.04 6.47 1.76
N THR A 277 11.91 7.19 2.47
CA THR A 277 11.60 7.70 3.81
C THR A 277 10.43 8.68 3.77
N ALA A 278 10.40 9.60 2.81
CA ALA A 278 9.27 10.54 2.67
C ALA A 278 7.93 9.82 2.40
N ARG A 279 7.93 8.77 1.57
CA ARG A 279 6.75 7.90 1.38
C ARG A 279 6.29 7.30 2.71
N ASP A 280 7.21 6.74 3.49
CA ASP A 280 6.88 6.05 4.73
C ASP A 280 6.38 7.01 5.82
N VAL A 281 6.96 8.22 5.91
CA VAL A 281 6.46 9.32 6.75
C VAL A 281 5.02 9.66 6.37
N ARG A 282 4.75 9.80 5.07
CA ARG A 282 3.43 10.17 4.56
C ARG A 282 2.38 9.09 4.78
N ARG A 283 2.74 7.82 4.59
CA ARG A 283 1.90 6.66 4.95
C ARG A 283 1.52 6.69 6.43
N THR A 284 2.51 6.88 7.29
CA THR A 284 2.32 6.94 8.75
C THR A 284 1.39 8.09 9.14
N GLN A 285 1.60 9.28 8.57
CA GLN A 285 0.73 10.44 8.78
C GLN A 285 -0.72 10.13 8.39
N LEU A 286 -0.96 9.56 7.21
CA LEU A 286 -2.31 9.22 6.74
C LEU A 286 -2.96 8.14 7.59
N GLN A 287 -2.21 7.12 8.03
CA GLN A 287 -2.71 6.07 8.91
C GLN A 287 -3.17 6.64 10.25
N MET A 288 -2.41 7.56 10.82
CA MET A 288 -2.75 8.21 12.10
C MET A 288 -3.92 9.20 11.95
N LEU A 289 -4.01 9.92 10.83
CA LEU A 289 -5.16 10.77 10.53
C LEU A 289 -6.44 9.95 10.34
N GLY A 290 -6.36 8.81 9.64
CA GLY A 290 -7.49 7.89 9.47
C GLY A 290 -8.00 7.30 10.79
N GLN A 291 -7.10 7.08 11.76
CA GLN A 291 -7.46 6.69 13.13
C GLN A 291 -8.07 7.87 13.91
N ALA A 292 -7.47 9.06 13.83
CA ALA A 292 -7.94 10.24 14.56
C ALA A 292 -9.30 10.78 14.10
N GLU A 293 -9.69 10.58 12.82
CA GLU A 293 -11.04 10.89 12.35
C GLU A 293 -12.13 10.06 13.05
N VAL A 294 -11.78 8.90 13.61
CA VAL A 294 -12.69 8.09 14.44
C VAL A 294 -12.87 8.71 15.83
N ASP A 295 -11.85 9.43 16.34
CA ASP A 295 -11.79 9.95 17.72
C ASP A 295 -12.04 11.47 17.83
N ARG A 296 -12.66 12.10 16.82
CA ARG A 296 -12.82 13.56 16.67
C ARG A 296 -13.09 14.34 17.98
N ARG A 297 -12.03 14.95 18.51
CA ARG A 297 -12.00 16.26 19.20
C ARG A 297 -10.54 16.74 19.29
N GLY A 298 -10.09 17.55 18.32
CA GLY A 298 -9.03 18.55 18.57
C GLY A 298 -7.61 18.34 18.02
N SER A 299 -7.32 17.37 17.14
CA SER A 299 -5.97 17.24 16.58
C SER A 299 -5.67 18.32 15.52
N SER A 300 -4.62 19.11 15.73
CA SER A 300 -4.12 20.09 14.76
C SER A 300 -3.57 19.36 13.53
N ALA A 301 -4.15 19.64 12.36
CA ALA A 301 -3.71 19.10 11.08
C ALA A 301 -2.16 19.23 10.95
N GLY A 302 -1.48 18.11 10.69
CA GLY A 302 -0.03 18.07 10.44
C GLY A 302 0.85 17.67 11.64
N THR A 303 0.37 17.75 12.88
CA THR A 303 1.12 17.25 14.04
C THR A 303 0.74 15.82 14.38
N VAL A 304 1.75 14.97 14.53
CA VAL A 304 1.60 13.55 14.82
C VAL A 304 2.20 13.26 16.21
N PRO A 305 1.46 12.63 17.13
CA PRO A 305 2.05 12.18 18.40
C PRO A 305 3.02 11.03 18.12
N TYR A 306 4.15 10.98 18.83
CA TYR A 306 5.10 9.89 18.70
C TYR A 306 5.69 9.49 20.06
N PHE A 307 6.07 8.22 20.18
CA PHE A 307 6.68 7.61 21.37
C PHE A 307 8.12 7.19 21.06
N SER A 308 8.92 6.89 22.09
CA SER A 308 10.31 6.43 21.94
C SER A 308 10.42 5.10 21.20
N ASP A 309 9.36 4.30 21.17
CA ASP A 309 9.29 3.02 20.46
C ASP A 309 8.70 3.12 19.04
N SER A 310 8.29 4.31 18.61
CA SER A 310 7.75 4.59 17.29
C SER A 310 8.84 4.61 16.20
N LYS A 311 8.45 4.83 14.94
CA LYS A 311 9.39 4.95 13.81
C LYS A 311 10.12 6.30 13.75
N VAL A 312 9.63 7.32 14.43
CA VAL A 312 10.21 8.67 14.37
C VAL A 312 11.66 8.71 14.89
N PRO A 313 11.99 8.11 16.05
CA PRO A 313 13.38 8.00 16.49
C PRO A 313 14.28 7.27 15.48
N ASP A 314 13.78 6.22 14.81
CA ASP A 314 14.52 5.51 13.78
C ASP A 314 14.89 6.43 12.60
N TRP A 315 13.92 7.24 12.14
CA TRP A 315 14.13 8.19 11.06
C TRP A 315 15.08 9.32 11.45
N VAL A 316 14.95 9.87 12.66
CA VAL A 316 15.85 10.93 13.16
C VAL A 316 17.27 10.42 13.33
N ALA A 317 17.46 9.19 13.82
CA ALA A 317 18.77 8.58 13.92
C ALA A 317 19.40 8.35 12.55
N ALA A 318 18.63 7.91 11.55
CA ALA A 318 19.10 7.74 10.18
C ALA A 318 19.39 9.08 9.48
N TYR A 319 18.56 10.10 9.73
CA TYR A 319 18.59 11.42 9.10
C TYR A 319 18.53 12.52 10.17
N PRO A 320 19.68 12.90 10.78
CA PRO A 320 19.72 13.82 11.92
C PRO A 320 19.05 15.19 11.67
N PHE A 321 19.01 15.66 10.42
CA PHE A 321 18.31 16.91 10.07
C PHE A 321 16.79 16.85 10.30
N LEU A 322 16.21 15.66 10.48
CA LEU A 322 14.79 15.51 10.85
C LEU A 322 14.50 15.88 12.30
N ALA A 323 15.52 16.10 13.14
CA ALA A 323 15.35 16.66 14.47
C ALA A 323 14.64 18.03 14.42
N ASP A 324 14.82 18.80 13.35
CA ASP A 324 14.14 20.08 13.12
C ASP A 324 12.61 19.95 12.96
N ALA A 325 12.09 18.73 12.78
CA ALA A 325 10.66 18.46 12.74
C ALA A 325 10.09 18.05 14.11
N ILE A 326 10.92 17.87 15.14
CA ILE A 326 10.46 17.59 16.51
C ILE A 326 9.96 18.89 17.14
N LEU A 327 8.68 18.94 17.49
CA LEU A 327 8.08 20.05 18.22
C LEU A 327 8.24 19.85 19.74
N GLU A 328 8.09 18.62 20.20
CA GLU A 328 8.24 18.22 21.60
C GLU A 328 8.76 16.78 21.66
N PRO A 329 9.84 16.49 22.40
CA PRO A 329 10.29 15.11 22.59
C PRO A 329 9.34 14.35 23.52
N PRO A 330 9.22 13.01 23.35
CA PRO A 330 8.56 12.21 24.36
C PRO A 330 9.32 12.31 25.68
N HIS A 331 8.60 12.27 26.79
CA HIS A 331 9.16 12.42 28.13
C HIS A 331 8.47 11.51 29.12
N GLU A 332 9.21 11.10 30.14
CA GLU A 332 8.67 10.31 31.23
C GLU A 332 7.71 11.16 32.07
N THR A 333 6.51 10.63 32.32
CA THR A 333 5.60 11.19 33.31
C THR A 333 5.85 10.50 34.64
N HIS A 334 6.15 11.30 35.67
CA HIS A 334 6.19 10.84 37.05
C HIS A 334 4.78 10.96 37.68
N ALA A 335 4.64 10.46 38.91
CA ALA A 335 3.39 10.26 39.66
C ALA A 335 2.22 11.24 39.35
N PRO A 336 0.96 10.76 39.32
CA PRO A 336 0.48 9.47 39.82
C PRO A 336 0.48 8.31 38.81
N PHE A 337 0.73 8.57 37.52
CA PHE A 337 0.75 7.55 36.47
C PHE A 337 2.14 7.46 35.83
N PRO A 338 3.03 6.57 36.32
CA PRO A 338 4.32 6.35 35.67
C PRO A 338 4.09 5.83 34.25
N GLY A 339 4.71 6.48 33.27
CA GLY A 339 4.55 6.16 31.85
C GLY A 339 5.34 7.10 30.96
N GLU A 340 5.21 6.93 29.65
CA GLU A 340 5.74 7.84 28.65
C GLU A 340 4.61 8.73 28.11
N ALA A 341 4.79 10.05 28.20
CA ALA A 341 3.96 10.98 27.45
C ALA A 341 4.48 11.06 26.00
N SER A 342 3.55 11.01 25.04
CA SER A 342 3.89 11.16 23.62
C SER A 342 4.51 12.54 23.36
N GLY A 343 5.59 12.56 22.60
CA GLY A 343 6.10 13.77 21.99
C GLY A 343 5.20 14.24 20.84
N ARG A 344 5.55 15.39 20.27
CA ARG A 344 4.89 16.00 19.11
C ARG A 344 5.87 16.15 17.98
N TRP A 345 5.50 15.67 16.80
CA TRP A 345 6.32 15.71 15.60
C TRP A 345 5.55 16.27 14.42
N SER A 346 6.17 17.15 13.64
CA SER A 346 5.58 17.73 12.44
C SER A 346 5.93 16.87 11.22
N ALA A 347 5.00 16.01 10.81
CA ALA A 347 5.17 15.17 9.62
C ALA A 347 5.35 16.03 8.35
N GLU A 348 4.64 17.16 8.27
CA GLU A 348 4.75 18.10 7.14
C GLU A 348 6.16 18.70 7.04
N ARG A 349 6.71 19.16 8.18
CA ARG A 349 8.08 19.69 8.21
C ARG A 349 9.11 18.62 7.84
N ALA A 350 8.93 17.39 8.32
CA ALA A 350 9.80 16.28 7.95
C ALA A 350 9.77 15.98 6.44
N LEU A 351 8.58 15.96 5.82
CA LEU A 351 8.42 15.79 4.38
C LEU A 351 9.09 16.92 3.59
N GLU A 352 8.93 18.16 4.02
CA GLU A 352 9.58 19.31 3.40
C GLU A 352 11.11 19.16 3.40
N LEU A 353 11.69 18.82 4.55
CA LEU A 353 13.13 18.62 4.71
C LEU A 353 13.64 17.46 3.84
N LEU A 354 12.93 16.33 3.81
CA LEU A 354 13.29 15.17 2.98
C LEU A 354 13.26 15.53 1.49
N TRP A 355 12.19 16.18 1.02
CA TRP A 355 12.04 16.55 -0.38
C TRP A 355 12.99 17.66 -0.81
N GLN A 356 13.30 18.62 0.06
CA GLN A 356 14.32 19.64 -0.21
C GLN A 356 15.69 18.98 -0.44
N ARG A 357 16.06 18.03 0.41
CA ARG A 357 17.36 17.36 0.33
C ARG A 357 17.44 16.38 -0.84
N ALA A 358 16.35 15.69 -1.16
CA ALA A 358 16.25 14.85 -2.36
C ALA A 358 16.40 15.67 -3.65
N ARG A 359 15.71 16.82 -3.75
CA ARG A 359 15.85 17.77 -4.86
C ARG A 359 17.27 18.34 -5.01
N ALA A 360 17.93 18.61 -3.89
CA ALA A 360 19.32 19.05 -3.90
C ALA A 360 20.25 17.95 -4.48
N ALA A 361 20.07 16.70 -4.04
CA ALA A 361 20.84 15.56 -4.54
C ALA A 361 20.59 15.29 -6.04
N SER A 362 19.33 15.34 -6.51
CA SER A 362 19.01 15.16 -7.93
C SER A 362 19.61 16.27 -8.80
N SER A 363 19.59 17.52 -8.31
CA SER A 363 20.20 18.68 -8.99
C SER A 363 21.73 18.60 -9.03
N GLU A 364 22.35 18.12 -7.94
CA GLU A 364 23.79 17.90 -7.87
C GLU A 364 24.23 16.83 -8.88
N LEU A 365 23.54 15.69 -8.93
CA LEU A 365 23.79 14.62 -9.90
C LEU A 365 23.62 15.11 -11.35
N ALA A 366 22.56 15.88 -11.62
CA ALA A 366 22.33 16.49 -12.93
C ALA A 366 23.45 17.46 -13.34
N THR A 367 23.99 18.22 -12.39
CA THR A 367 25.09 19.16 -12.63
C THR A 367 26.38 18.40 -12.90
N TRP A 368 26.74 17.46 -12.02
CA TRP A 368 27.92 16.60 -12.17
C TRP A 368 27.95 15.86 -13.51
N SER A 369 26.82 15.33 -13.97
CA SER A 369 26.75 14.64 -15.25
C SER A 369 27.04 15.56 -16.46
N ARG A 370 26.76 16.87 -16.36
CA ARG A 370 26.89 17.86 -17.45
C ARG A 370 28.17 18.67 -17.44
N SER A 371 28.68 19.06 -16.27
CA SER A 371 29.81 20.00 -16.06
C SER A 371 31.15 19.45 -16.47
#